data_AF-A0A3C1LEX6-F1
#
_entry.id   AF-A0A3C1LEX6-F1
#
_cell.length_a   1.000
_cell.length_b   1.000
_cell.length_c   1.000
_cell.angle_alpha   90.00
_cell.angle_beta   90.00
_cell.angle_gamma   90.00
#
_symmetry.space_group_name_H-M   'P 1'
#
loop_
_entity.id
_entity.type
_entity.pdbx_description
1 polymer ?
#
loop_
_entity_poly.entity_id
_entity_poly.type
_entity_poly.pdbx_seq_one_letter_code
_entity_poly.pdbx_strand_id
1 'polypeptide(L)'
;MSSTIKVEKTCQHCGKKFIAQKTTTKCCSHRCASAAYKQRARNAKVEAVIQKENEQKPFNPIVTQKEFLSVQETCQLIGASRWTIYRLIDAGSLKASKLGSRTIIPRTEINNLFK
;
A
#
# COMPACT_ATOMS: atom_id res chain seq x y z
N MET A 1 -1.00 -40.66 -27.43
CA MET A 1 0.38 -40.36 -27.88
C MET A 1 1.12 -39.65 -26.76
N SER A 2 2.05 -40.32 -26.07
CA SER A 2 2.97 -39.64 -25.15
C SER A 2 4.32 -39.50 -25.83
N SER A 3 4.61 -38.35 -26.40
CA SER A 3 5.96 -38.02 -26.82
C SER A 3 6.84 -37.91 -25.56
N THR A 4 7.87 -38.74 -25.47
CA THR A 4 8.88 -38.67 -24.40
C THR A 4 9.72 -37.42 -24.61
N ILE A 5 9.22 -36.29 -24.12
CA ILE A 5 9.86 -34.98 -24.26
C ILE A 5 11.01 -34.89 -23.26
N LYS A 6 12.24 -34.81 -23.75
CA LYS A 6 13.44 -34.52 -22.96
C LYS A 6 13.96 -33.14 -23.37
N VAL A 7 13.84 -32.16 -22.46
CA VAL A 7 14.23 -30.76 -22.73
C VAL A 7 15.21 -30.30 -21.66
N GLU A 8 16.34 -29.76 -22.07
CA GLU A 8 17.28 -29.12 -21.16
C GLU A 8 16.71 -27.79 -20.65
N LYS A 9 16.68 -27.63 -19.33
CA LYS A 9 16.19 -26.43 -18.65
C LYS A 9 17.13 -26.03 -17.54
N THR A 10 17.08 -24.75 -17.18
CA THR A 10 17.78 -24.21 -16.03
C THR A 10 16.86 -24.23 -14.79
N CYS A 11 17.36 -24.72 -13.66
CA CYS A 11 16.59 -24.79 -12.43
C CYS A 11 16.33 -23.38 -11.86
N GLN A 12 15.07 -23.09 -11.57
CA GLN A 12 14.65 -21.80 -11.00
C GLN A 12 15.21 -21.49 -9.60
N HIS A 13 15.72 -22.49 -8.89
CA HIS A 13 16.24 -22.32 -7.53
C HIS A 13 17.77 -22.29 -7.46
N CYS A 14 18.44 -23.27 -8.08
CA CYS A 14 19.89 -23.43 -7.96
C CYS A 14 20.66 -23.04 -9.23
N GLY A 15 19.98 -22.64 -10.31
CA GLY A 15 20.62 -22.21 -11.56
C GLY A 15 21.31 -23.32 -12.37
N LYS A 16 21.28 -24.57 -11.90
CA LYS A 16 21.89 -25.70 -12.63
C LYS A 16 21.03 -26.14 -13.81
N LYS A 17 21.68 -26.52 -14.91
CA LYS A 17 21.02 -27.17 -16.05
C LYS A 17 20.60 -28.59 -15.69
N PHE A 18 19.42 -29.01 -16.13
CA PHE A 18 18.89 -30.36 -15.93
C PHE A 18 18.00 -30.77 -17.10
N ILE A 19 17.88 -32.08 -17.32
CA ILE A 19 17.01 -32.63 -18.36
C ILE A 19 15.62 -32.85 -17.76
N ALA A 20 14.65 -32.06 -18.22
CA ALA A 20 13.26 -32.16 -17.83
C ALA A 20 12.53 -33.15 -18.72
N GLN A 21 11.79 -34.09 -18.10
CA GLN A 21 10.90 -35.02 -18.80
C GLN A 21 9.48 -34.46 -19.01
N LYS A 22 9.15 -33.34 -18.35
CA LYS A 22 7.85 -32.68 -18.41
C LYS A 22 8.01 -31.21 -18.77
N THR A 23 7.06 -30.65 -19.52
CA THR A 23 7.06 -29.21 -19.81
C THR A 23 6.83 -28.37 -18.56
N THR A 24 6.15 -28.90 -17.54
CA THR A 24 5.84 -28.22 -16.28
C THR A 24 6.94 -28.27 -15.22
N THR A 25 7.98 -29.11 -15.38
CA THR A 25 9.07 -29.18 -14.39
C THR A 25 9.94 -27.93 -14.46
N LYS A 26 10.10 -27.28 -13.29
CA LYS A 26 10.78 -25.99 -13.09
C LYS A 26 12.09 -26.12 -12.30
N CYS A 27 12.30 -27.24 -11.61
CA CYS A 27 13.42 -27.49 -10.71
C CYS A 27 14.06 -28.85 -10.99
N CYS A 28 15.36 -28.95 -10.72
CA CYS A 28 16.15 -30.17 -10.98
C CYS A 28 15.89 -31.31 -9.97
N SER A 29 15.35 -31.00 -8.79
CA SER A 29 15.11 -31.98 -7.72
C SER A 29 13.96 -31.56 -6.81
N HIS A 30 13.42 -32.52 -6.04
CA HIS A 30 12.39 -32.25 -5.03
C HIS A 30 12.86 -31.22 -4.00
N ARG A 31 14.12 -31.31 -3.54
CA ARG A 31 14.72 -30.35 -2.60
C ARG A 31 14.67 -28.92 -3.14
N CYS A 32 15.05 -28.72 -4.42
CA CYS A 32 14.98 -27.41 -5.06
C CYS A 32 13.54 -26.91 -5.22
N ALA A 33 12.59 -27.81 -5.52
CA ALA A 33 11.18 -27.47 -5.63
C ALA A 33 10.59 -27.01 -4.30
N SER A 34 10.86 -27.73 -3.19
CA SER A 34 10.41 -27.36 -1.85
C SER A 34 11.01 -26.02 -1.40
N ALA A 35 12.29 -25.77 -1.68
CA ALA A 35 12.95 -24.52 -1.35
C ALA A 35 12.38 -23.33 -2.16
N ALA A 36 12.16 -23.50 -3.47
CA ALA A 36 11.51 -22.50 -4.31
C ALA A 36 10.07 -22.19 -3.87
N TYR A 37 9.32 -23.19 -3.41
CA TYR A 37 7.99 -22.99 -2.83
C TYR A 37 8.05 -22.13 -1.57
N LYS A 38 8.94 -22.45 -0.62
CA LYS A 38 9.13 -21.67 0.62
C LYS A 38 9.62 -20.25 0.34
N GLN A 39 10.40 -20.04 -0.72
CA GLN A 39 10.86 -18.70 -1.12
C GLN A 39 9.70 -17.87 -1.69
N ARG A 40 8.88 -18.44 -2.59
CA ARG A 40 7.67 -17.77 -3.09
C ARG A 40 6.69 -17.38 -1.97
N ALA A 41 6.47 -18.29 -1.02
CA ALA A 41 5.60 -18.01 0.12
C ALA A 41 6.11 -16.87 1.03
N ARG A 42 7.44 -16.71 1.14
CA ARG A 42 8.05 -15.60 1.88
C ARG A 42 7.92 -14.28 1.11
N ASN A 43 8.22 -14.29 -0.19
CA ASN A 43 8.13 -13.10 -1.03
C ASN A 43 6.70 -12.54 -1.09
N ALA A 44 5.69 -13.42 -1.21
CA ALA A 44 4.29 -13.00 -1.20
C ALA A 44 3.89 -12.26 0.10
N LYS A 45 4.46 -12.65 1.25
CA LYS A 45 4.22 -11.93 2.52
C LYS A 45 4.87 -10.55 2.52
N VAL A 46 6.10 -10.45 2.00
CA VAL A 46 6.83 -9.18 1.92
C VAL A 46 6.13 -8.21 0.97
N GLU A 47 5.73 -8.69 -0.21
CA GLU A 47 4.98 -7.90 -1.20
C GLU A 47 3.67 -7.37 -0.64
N ALA A 48 2.92 -8.19 0.12
CA ALA A 48 1.68 -7.75 0.76
C ALA A 48 1.89 -6.65 1.81
N VAL A 49 3.04 -6.61 2.49
CA VAL A 49 3.38 -5.53 3.43
C VAL A 49 3.75 -4.26 2.66
N ILE A 50 4.59 -4.37 1.63
CA ILE A 50 5.01 -3.23 0.79
C ILE A 50 3.81 -2.58 0.09
N GLN A 51 2.83 -3.37 -0.36
CA GLN A 51 1.61 -2.85 -0.96
C GLN A 51 0.78 -2.05 0.05
N LYS A 52 0.62 -2.56 1.27
CA LYS A 52 -0.07 -1.83 2.35
C LYS A 52 0.62 -0.52 2.73
N GLU A 53 1.95 -0.49 2.73
CA GLU A 53 2.71 0.74 2.99
C GLU A 53 2.60 1.75 1.85
N ASN A 54 2.57 1.29 0.59
CA ASN A 54 2.39 2.17 -0.56
C ASN A 54 0.98 2.75 -0.65
N GLU A 55 -0.06 1.99 -0.29
CA GLU A 55 -1.44 2.50 -0.24
C GLU A 55 -1.61 3.63 0.80
N GLN A 56 -0.78 3.66 1.85
CA GLN A 56 -0.78 4.73 2.85
C GLN A 56 -0.08 6.01 2.38
N LYS A 57 0.59 6.00 1.23
CA LYS A 57 1.23 7.19 0.65
C LYS A 57 0.77 7.40 -0.79
N PRO A 58 -0.30 8.19 -0.94
CA PRO A 58 -0.19 9.31 -1.85
C PRO A 58 -0.32 10.59 -1.02
N PHE A 59 0.82 11.26 -0.80
CA PHE A 59 0.79 12.70 -0.60
C PHE A 59 0.22 13.30 -1.89
N ASN A 60 -1.10 13.44 -1.95
CA ASN A 60 -1.78 14.04 -3.09
C ASN A 60 -1.53 15.55 -3.05
N PRO A 61 -0.74 16.13 -3.98
CA PRO A 61 -0.46 17.57 -3.97
C PRO A 61 -1.72 18.44 -4.20
N ILE A 62 -2.85 17.82 -4.56
CA ILE A 62 -4.15 18.45 -4.83
C ILE A 62 -4.80 19.05 -3.57
N VAL A 63 -4.40 18.63 -2.36
CA VAL A 63 -4.96 19.17 -1.09
C VAL A 63 -4.69 20.68 -0.96
N THR A 64 -3.64 21.19 -1.62
CA THR A 64 -3.28 22.62 -1.56
C THR A 64 -4.27 23.52 -2.28
N GLN A 65 -5.04 23.02 -3.25
CA GLN A 65 -5.95 23.81 -4.09
C GLN A 65 -7.40 23.83 -3.59
N LYS A 66 -7.75 23.03 -2.58
CA LYS A 66 -9.12 22.98 -2.05
C LYS A 66 -9.38 24.11 -1.05
N GLU A 67 -10.46 24.86 -1.28
CA GLU A 67 -10.94 25.89 -0.34
C GLU A 67 -11.64 25.28 0.88
N PHE A 68 -12.23 24.10 0.71
CA PHE A 68 -12.96 23.36 1.74
C PHE A 68 -12.28 22.03 2.00
N LEU A 69 -11.87 21.81 3.25
CA LEU A 69 -11.09 20.67 3.68
C LEU A 69 -11.93 19.76 4.56
N SER A 70 -11.78 18.45 4.38
CA SER A 70 -12.27 17.48 5.35
C SER A 70 -11.41 17.48 6.61
N VAL A 71 -11.92 16.89 7.70
CA VAL A 71 -11.15 16.74 8.96
C VAL A 71 -9.82 16.03 8.70
N GLN A 72 -9.81 15.00 7.84
CA GLN A 72 -8.58 14.25 7.54
C GLN A 72 -7.56 15.09 6.75
N GLU A 73 -8.00 15.85 5.75
CA GLU A 73 -7.13 16.77 5.00
C GLU A 73 -6.60 17.89 5.90
N THR A 74 -7.44 18.38 6.82
CA THR A 74 -7.04 19.38 7.82
C THR A 74 -5.97 18.83 8.77
N CYS A 75 -6.11 17.57 9.20
CA CYS A 75 -5.08 16.89 10.00
C CYS A 75 -3.75 16.81 9.25
N GLN A 76 -3.79 16.47 7.96
CA GLN A 76 -2.60 16.39 7.12
C GLN A 76 -1.95 17.76 6.90
N LEU A 77 -2.77 18.82 6.79
CA LEU A 77 -2.29 20.19 6.57
C LEU A 77 -1.67 20.80 7.83
N ILE A 78 -2.31 20.64 8.98
CA ILE A 78 -1.87 21.22 10.26
C ILE A 78 -0.81 20.34 10.95
N GLY A 79 -0.78 19.04 10.65
CA GLY A 79 0.05 18.06 11.36
C GLY A 79 -0.52 17.67 12.74
N ALA A 80 -1.83 17.86 12.95
CA ALA A 80 -2.51 17.57 14.21
C ALA A 80 -3.33 16.27 14.14
N SER A 81 -3.62 15.67 15.30
CA SER A 81 -4.49 14.50 15.38
C SER A 81 -5.95 14.86 15.10
N ARG A 82 -6.75 13.91 14.58
CA ARG A 82 -8.21 14.08 14.38
C ARG A 82 -8.91 14.55 15.65
N TRP A 83 -8.48 14.03 16.81
CA TRP A 83 -9.04 14.38 18.12
C TRP A 83 -8.77 15.85 18.48
N THR A 84 -7.57 16.35 18.17
CA THR A 84 -7.21 17.75 18.39
C THR A 84 -8.11 18.67 17.57
N ILE A 85 -8.38 18.34 16.30
CA ILE A 85 -9.30 19.11 15.46
C ILE A 85 -10.71 19.13 16.03
N TYR A 86 -11.24 17.98 16.47
CA TYR A 86 -12.57 17.95 17.10
C TYR A 86 -12.63 18.76 18.40
N ARG A 87 -11.59 18.74 19.23
CA ARG A 87 -11.51 19.59 20.43
C ARG A 87 -11.52 21.09 20.08
N LEU A 88 -10.83 21.48 19.00
CA LEU A 88 -10.82 22.88 18.55
C LEU A 88 -12.18 23.34 18.02
N ILE A 89 -12.92 22.44 17.38
CA ILE A 89 -14.31 22.69 16.95
C ILE A 89 -15.22 22.83 18.16
N ASP A 90 -15.11 21.92 19.13
CA ASP A 90 -15.91 21.93 20.36
C ASP A 90 -15.62 23.16 21.24
N ALA A 91 -14.36 23.57 21.32
CA ALA A 91 -13.94 24.81 21.98
C ALA A 91 -14.36 26.09 21.23
N GLY A 92 -14.92 25.97 20.02
CA GLY A 92 -15.33 27.10 19.19
C GLY A 92 -14.20 27.89 18.54
N SER A 93 -12.93 27.48 18.75
CA SER A 93 -11.76 28.13 18.14
C SER A 93 -11.68 27.89 16.63
N LEU A 94 -12.24 26.77 16.15
CA LEU A 94 -12.25 26.41 14.73
C LEU A 94 -13.70 26.26 14.25
N LYS A 95 -14.15 27.15 13.36
CA LYS A 95 -15.50 27.06 12.78
C LYS A 95 -15.53 26.00 11.69
N ALA A 96 -16.45 25.06 11.84
CA ALA A 96 -16.66 23.98 10.89
C ALA A 96 -18.15 23.87 10.53
N SER A 97 -18.42 23.48 9.28
CA SER A 97 -19.77 23.26 8.77
C SER A 97 -20.03 21.78 8.55
N LYS A 98 -21.24 21.32 8.88
CA LYS A 98 -21.69 19.95 8.60
C LYS A 98 -22.25 19.87 7.18
N LEU A 99 -21.79 18.88 6.42
CA LEU A 99 -22.38 18.49 5.12
C LEU A 99 -22.75 17.00 5.20
N GLY A 100 -24.01 16.75 5.56
CA GLY A 100 -24.51 15.41 5.89
C GLY A 100 -23.76 14.82 7.08
N SER A 101 -23.14 13.64 6.88
CA SER A 101 -22.31 12.99 7.89
C SER A 101 -20.89 13.55 7.99
N ARG A 102 -20.46 14.35 7.01
CA ARG A 102 -19.09 14.87 6.92
C ARG A 102 -18.99 16.25 7.57
N THR A 103 -17.83 16.52 8.18
CA THR A 103 -17.49 17.85 8.71
C THR A 103 -16.49 18.50 7.75
N ILE A 104 -16.80 19.71 7.31
CA ILE A 104 -16.04 20.49 6.35
C ILE A 104 -15.54 21.76 7.03
N ILE A 105 -14.26 22.06 6.83
CA ILE A 105 -13.57 23.19 7.42
C ILE A 105 -13.11 24.10 6.27
N PRO A 106 -13.52 25.38 6.25
CA PRO A 106 -13.01 26.32 5.27
C PRO A 106 -11.54 26.65 5.58
N ARG A 107 -10.73 26.77 4.53
CA ARG A 107 -9.29 27.06 4.66
C ARG A 107 -9.01 28.42 5.32
N THR A 108 -9.91 29.38 5.15
CA THR A 108 -9.84 30.72 5.77
C THR A 108 -9.79 30.64 7.29
N GLU A 109 -10.63 29.79 7.90
CA GLU A 109 -10.67 29.62 9.36
C GLU A 109 -9.42 28.93 9.89
N ILE A 110 -8.83 28.01 9.11
CA ILE A 110 -7.53 27.42 9.47
C ILE A 110 -6.43 28.48 9.48
N ASN A 111 -6.41 29.38 8.49
CA ASN A 111 -5.44 30.47 8.46
C ASN A 111 -5.67 31.47 9.61
N ASN A 112 -6.93 31.70 10.00
CA ASN A 112 -7.26 32.57 11.14
C ASN A 112 -6.72 32.05 12.47
N LEU A 113 -6.56 30.73 12.64
CA LEU A 113 -5.99 30.13 13.86
C LEU A 113 -4.53 30.51 14.12
N PHE A 114 -3.78 30.82 13.06
CA PHE A 114 -2.37 31.19 13.13
C PHE A 114 -2.14 32.70 13.02
N LYS A 115 -3.22 33.49 13.10
CA LYS A 115 -3.18 34.93 12.93
C LYS A 115 -3.14 35.67 14.25
#